data_AF-A0A6G3T118-F1
#
_entry.id   AF-A0A6G3T118-F1
#
_cell.length_a   1.000
_cell.length_b   1.000
_cell.length_c   1.000
_cell.angle_alpha   90.00
_cell.angle_beta   90.00
_cell.angle_gamma   90.00
#
_symmetry.space_group_name_H-M   'P 1'
#
loop_
_entity.id
_entity.type
_entity.pdbx_description
1 polymer ?
#
loop_
_entity_poly.entity_id
_entity_poly.type
_entity_poly.pdbx_seq_one_letter_code
_entity_poly.pdbx_strand_id
1 'polypeptide(L)'
;QGVARPAAEVAEAVLVLDGAGREREARDLLGAFVRVRTPREAAELAGTGGTRLLPLLLAAAREVSVEREWDLVHALRVAGVPGV
;
A
#
# COMPACT_ATOMS: atom_id res chain seq x y z
N GLN A 1 -7.10 -16.35 11.86
CA GLN A 1 -5.73 -16.69 12.29
C GLN A 1 -4.77 -16.01 11.31
N GLY A 2 -4.11 -14.93 11.74
CA GLY A 2 -2.94 -14.35 11.04
C GLY A 2 -3.13 -13.23 9.98
N VAL A 3 -4.28 -12.55 9.87
CA VAL A 3 -4.52 -11.60 8.73
C VAL A 3 -4.01 -10.17 8.98
N ALA A 4 -3.88 -9.74 10.24
CA ALA A 4 -3.44 -8.38 10.57
C ALA A 4 -1.90 -8.20 10.55
N ARG A 5 -1.14 -9.28 10.76
CA ARG A 5 0.32 -9.23 10.82
C ARG A 5 1.00 -8.97 9.46
N PRO A 6 0.56 -9.58 8.34
CA PRO A 6 1.18 -9.39 7.04
C PRO A 6 1.15 -7.94 6.55
N ALA A 7 0.04 -7.21 6.76
CA ALA A 7 -0.05 -5.82 6.33
C ALA A 7 0.88 -4.92 7.14
N ALA A 8 0.93 -5.10 8.46
CA ALA A 8 1.82 -4.36 9.34
C ALA A 8 3.30 -4.65 9.06
N GLU A 9 3.67 -5.93 8.83
CA GLU A 9 5.05 -6.33 8.51
C GLU A 9 5.49 -5.78 7.14
N VAL A 10 4.60 -5.80 6.14
CA VAL A 10 4.89 -5.20 4.82
C VAL A 10 5.00 -3.68 4.95
N ALA A 11 4.13 -3.02 5.71
CA ALA A 11 4.21 -1.58 5.94
C ALA A 11 5.55 -1.20 6.62
N GLU A 12 5.96 -1.94 7.65
CA GLU A 12 7.24 -1.74 8.32
C GLU A 12 8.42 -1.93 7.36
N ALA A 13 8.45 -3.03 6.60
CA ALA A 13 9.51 -3.29 5.62
C ALA A 13 9.60 -2.18 4.56
N VAL A 14 8.46 -1.70 4.07
CA VAL A 14 8.38 -0.59 3.11
C VAL A 14 8.94 0.71 3.71
N LEU A 15 8.57 1.04 4.94
CA LEU A 15 9.08 2.24 5.61
C LEU A 15 10.59 2.17 5.88
N VAL A 16 11.12 0.97 6.17
CA VAL A 16 12.56 0.75 6.30
C VAL A 16 13.28 0.95 4.97
N LEU A 17 12.72 0.44 3.86
CA LEU A 17 13.27 0.63 2.52
C LEU A 17 13.22 2.11 2.09
N ASP A 18 12.10 2.79 2.31
CA ASP A 18 11.91 4.22 2.03
C ASP A 18 12.93 5.07 2.80
N GLY A 19 13.05 4.84 4.12
CA GLY A 19 14.03 5.53 4.97
C GLY A 19 15.49 5.26 4.58
N ALA A 20 15.77 4.16 3.89
CA ALA A 20 17.09 3.82 3.36
C ALA A 20 17.33 4.35 1.92
N GLY A 21 16.40 5.13 1.35
CA GLY A 21 16.49 5.63 -0.02
C GLY A 21 16.25 4.56 -1.10
N ARG A 22 15.68 3.41 -0.73
CA ARG A 22 15.39 2.27 -1.61
C ARG A 22 13.95 2.29 -2.10
N GLU A 23 13.49 3.47 -2.53
CA GLU A 23 12.10 3.72 -2.95
C GLU A 23 11.61 2.77 -4.06
N ARG A 24 12.50 2.37 -4.98
CA ARG A 24 12.15 1.41 -6.03
C ARG A 24 11.75 0.05 -5.46
N GLU A 25 12.52 -0.45 -4.49
CA GLU A 25 12.26 -1.76 -3.88
C GLU A 25 11.03 -1.72 -2.96
N ALA A 26 10.82 -0.58 -2.28
CA ALA A 26 9.57 -0.30 -1.59
C ALA A 26 8.36 -0.39 -2.54
N ARG A 27 8.43 0.25 -3.71
CA ARG A 27 7.37 0.17 -4.73
C ARG A 27 7.21 -1.23 -5.32
N ASP A 28 8.29 -1.95 -5.57
CA ASP A 28 8.23 -3.33 -6.08
C ASP A 28 7.51 -4.26 -5.09
N LEU A 29 7.81 -4.14 -3.79
CA LEU A 29 7.13 -4.88 -2.73
C LEU A 29 5.65 -4.52 -2.63
N LEU A 30 5.30 -3.24 -2.66
CA LEU A 30 3.91 -2.76 -2.67
C LEU A 30 3.16 -3.23 -3.92
N GLY A 31 3.79 -3.20 -5.09
CA GLY A 31 3.21 -3.67 -6.34
C GLY A 31 2.95 -5.18 -6.30
N ALA A 32 3.84 -5.96 -5.69
CA ALA A 32 3.59 -7.38 -5.45
C ALA A 32 2.41 -7.59 -4.50
N PHE A 33 2.32 -6.81 -3.42
CA PHE A 33 1.20 -6.85 -2.48
C PHE A 33 -0.15 -6.55 -3.18
N VAL A 34 -0.22 -5.46 -3.95
CA VAL A 34 -1.44 -5.04 -4.68
C VAL A 34 -1.91 -6.09 -5.70
N ARG A 35 -0.99 -6.83 -6.33
CA ARG A 35 -1.35 -7.90 -7.28
C ARG A 35 -2.02 -9.09 -6.61
N VAL A 36 -1.61 -9.43 -5.38
CA VAL A 36 -2.04 -10.63 -4.67
C VAL A 36 -3.20 -10.37 -3.71
N ARG A 37 -3.28 -9.15 -3.19
CA ARG A 37 -4.23 -8.78 -2.13
C ARG A 37 -5.42 -8.03 -2.66
N THR A 38 -6.49 -8.04 -1.88
CA THR A 38 -7.69 -7.27 -2.19
C THR A 38 -7.39 -5.76 -2.05
N PRO A 39 -8.12 -4.91 -2.78
CA PRO A 39 -8.01 -3.46 -2.61
C PRO A 39 -8.25 -3.00 -1.17
N ARG A 40 -9.11 -3.70 -0.43
CA ARG A 40 -9.38 -3.45 0.99
C ARG A 40 -8.16 -3.72 1.87
N GLU A 41 -7.50 -4.87 1.71
CA GLU A 41 -6.27 -5.18 2.47
C GLU A 41 -5.15 -4.17 2.15
N ALA A 42 -5.08 -3.67 0.91
CA ALA A 42 -4.14 -2.61 0.54
C ALA A 42 -4.50 -1.25 1.19
N ALA A 43 -5.78 -0.91 1.31
CA ALA A 43 -6.21 0.27 2.07
C ALA A 43 -5.90 0.14 3.57
N GLU A 44 -6.08 -1.04 4.16
CA GLU A 44 -5.70 -1.33 5.55
C GLU A 44 -4.19 -1.16 5.78
N LEU A 45 -3.36 -1.60 4.82
CA LEU A 45 -1.92 -1.38 4.83
C LEU A 45 -1.57 0.12 4.90
N ALA A 46 -2.21 0.97 4.07
CA ALA A 46 -2.00 2.42 4.11
C ALA A 46 -2.35 3.04 5.49
N GLY A 47 -3.41 2.53 6.13
CA GLY A 47 -3.79 2.94 7.48
C GLY A 47 -2.74 2.62 8.54
N THR A 48 -1.96 1.54 8.37
CA THR A 48 -0.91 1.13 9.31
C THR A 48 0.39 1.93 9.19
N GLY A 49 0.78 2.33 7.98
CA GLY A 49 2.04 3.04 7.72
C GLY A 49 1.95 4.57 7.67
N GLY A 50 0.75 5.14 7.88
CA GLY A 50 0.54 6.59 7.95
C GLY A 50 0.80 7.32 6.63
N THR A 51 1.01 8.64 6.73
CA THR A 51 1.01 9.56 5.57
C THR A 51 2.14 9.33 4.56
N ARG A 52 3.23 8.66 4.95
CA ARG A 52 4.34 8.33 4.03
C ARG A 52 4.04 7.15 3.13
N LEU A 53 3.25 6.19 3.61
CA LEU A 53 2.98 4.95 2.89
C LEU A 53 1.97 5.14 1.76
N LEU A 54 1.00 6.04 1.96
CA LEU A 54 -0.07 6.32 1.00
C LEU A 54 0.45 6.68 -0.41
N PRO A 55 1.34 7.68 -0.60
CA PRO A 55 1.83 8.03 -1.93
C PRO A 55 2.63 6.90 -2.60
N LEU A 56 3.41 6.13 -1.83
CA LEU A 56 4.15 4.98 -2.36
C LEU A 56 3.22 3.87 -2.85
N LEU A 57 2.14 3.61 -2.09
CA LEU A 57 1.15 2.59 -2.43
C LEU A 57 0.33 2.98 -3.67
N LEU A 58 -0.07 4.25 -3.80
CA LEU A 58 -0.76 4.73 -5.01
C LEU A 58 0.14 4.65 -6.25
N ALA A 59 1.41 5.05 -6.12
CA ALA A 59 2.38 4.92 -7.22
C ALA A 59 2.58 3.45 -7.63
N ALA A 60 2.73 2.55 -6.67
CA ALA A 60 2.86 1.12 -6.93
C ALA A 60 1.61 0.52 -7.58
N ALA A 61 0.40 0.89 -7.13
CA ALA A 61 -0.85 0.43 -7.73
C ALA A 61 -0.98 0.89 -9.19
N ARG A 62 -0.63 2.15 -9.48
CA ARG A 62 -0.60 2.71 -10.84
C ARG A 62 0.36 1.97 -11.76
N GLU A 63 1.52 1.57 -11.24
CA GLU A 63 2.51 0.75 -11.98
C GLU A 63 2.01 -0.67 -12.27
N VAL A 64 1.11 -1.20 -11.45
CA VAL A 64 0.44 -2.48 -11.73
C VAL A 64 -0.60 -2.30 -12.84
N SER A 65 -1.56 -1.41 -12.64
CA SER A 65 -2.50 -0.94 -13.66
C SER A 65 -3.31 0.26 -13.17
N VAL A 66 -3.84 1.04 -14.10
CA VAL A 66 -4.77 2.13 -13.78
C VAL A 66 -6.02 1.62 -13.04
N GLU A 67 -6.54 0.44 -13.41
CA GLU A 67 -7.69 -0.17 -12.71
C GLU A 67 -7.36 -0.46 -11.24
N ARG A 68 -6.16 -0.97 -10.93
CA ARG A 68 -5.73 -1.23 -9.55
C ARG A 68 -5.57 0.05 -8.74
N GLU A 69 -5.11 1.13 -9.36
CA GLU A 69 -5.08 2.45 -8.72
C GLU A 69 -6.49 2.92 -8.34
N TRP A 70 -7.46 2.82 -9.26
CA TRP A 70 -8.85 3.20 -8.99
C TRP A 70 -9.52 2.36 -7.90
N ASP A 71 -9.34 1.03 -7.95
CA ASP A 71 -9.85 0.12 -6.94
C ASP A 71 -9.31 0.46 -5.55
N LEU A 72 -8.01 0.77 -5.46
CA LEU A 72 -7.36 1.16 -4.22
C LEU A 72 -7.90 2.51 -3.71
N VAL A 73 -7.99 3.52 -4.58
CA VAL A 73 -8.55 4.83 -4.23
C VAL A 73 -9.99 4.67 -3.73
N HIS A 74 -10.79 3.82 -4.38
CA HIS A 74 -12.15 3.53 -3.95
C HIS A 74 -12.16 2.89 -2.55
N ALA A 75 -11.31 1.88 -2.31
CA ALA A 75 -11.21 1.23 -1.01
C ALA A 75 -10.76 2.19 0.10
N LEU A 76 -9.82 3.10 -0.19
CA LEU A 76 -9.34 4.12 0.75
C LEU A 76 -10.46 5.12 1.11
N ARG A 77 -11.28 5.53 0.13
CA ARG A 77 -12.47 6.38 0.39
C ARG A 77 -13.50 5.67 1.25
N VAL A 78 -13.78 4.40 0.95
CA VAL A 78 -14.70 3.57 1.76
C VAL A 78 -14.18 3.41 3.20
N ALA A 79 -12.86 3.30 3.37
CA ALA A 79 -12.21 3.22 4.68
C ALA A 79 -12.09 4.58 5.40
N GLY A 80 -12.45 5.69 4.76
CA GLY A 80 -12.39 7.04 5.34
C GLY A 80 -10.96 7.58 5.53
N VAL A 81 -9.99 7.09 4.76
CA VAL A 81 -8.61 7.59 4.82
C VAL A 81 -8.58 9.03 4.27
N PRO A 82 -8.11 10.03 5.02
CA PRO A 82 -8.05 11.41 4.53
C PRO A 82 -6.95 11.59 3.48
N GLY A 83 -7.22 12.38 2.43
CA GLY A 83 -6.23 12.74 1.40
C GLY A 83 -6.24 11.91 0.12
N VAL A 84 -7.35 11.21 -0.20
CA VAL A 84 -7.57 10.42 -1.44
C VAL A 84 -8.78 10.88 -2.25
#